data_AF-A0A518H827-F1
#
_entry.id   AF-A0A518H827-F1
#
_cell.length_a   1.000
_cell.length_b   1.000
_cell.length_c   1.000
_cell.angle_alpha   90.00
_cell.angle_beta   90.00
_cell.angle_gamma   90.00
#
_symmetry.space_group_name_H-M   'P 1'
#
loop_
_entity.id
_entity.type
_entity.pdbx_description
1 polymer ?
#
loop_
_entity_poly.entity_id
_entity_poly.type
_entity_poly.pdbx_seq_one_letter_code
_entity_poly.pdbx_strand_id
1 'polypeptide(L)'
;MLYDEWWAGKRYIRMLTCTKTCPLSHHQRLVSSRLVYKMRDGKPVLRGDLADALGLDPQTVSAATKSLVAHGLAARSGRGHVAVEPMGETASWFGRRHEGERWWECLPTYRLYPLTEQARRTRWNRGGHLTEMDNAVLWLLYSLGKGTPEVVGQANRGLKALLGCSLDTLKAAIRRLAGNGLVMARSDGFTLLAPTAEASAWWQDRKRKGTSQTQQEKHREAEEESAIDFAALVCRAYPADSRENWDFLADILGKKADVMLAGRFTRREVREYWAGVLPMLTDADRAFNFVALAWEAHWNEAVQVHGGKGVHDSCFHLLKKVTGQRLAASQRPVLIDQQ
;
A
#
# COMPACT_ATOMS: atom_id res chain seq x y z
N MET A 1 11.58 -6.92 17.92
CA MET A 1 12.39 -7.48 16.82
C MET A 1 13.44 -6.44 16.44
N LEU A 2 14.66 -6.56 16.94
CA LEU A 2 15.75 -5.56 16.76
C LEU A 2 16.02 -5.20 15.29
N TYR A 3 15.89 -6.17 14.38
CA TYR A 3 16.13 -5.93 12.96
C TYR A 3 15.03 -5.12 12.27
N ASP A 4 13.75 -5.30 12.64
CA ASP A 4 12.66 -4.59 11.97
C ASP A 4 12.68 -3.08 12.24
N GLU A 5 13.23 -2.67 13.41
CA GLU A 5 13.43 -1.26 13.77
C GLU A 5 14.47 -0.58 12.86
N TRP A 6 15.59 -1.24 12.55
CA TRP A 6 16.60 -0.71 11.62
C TRP A 6 16.05 -0.44 10.22
N TRP A 7 15.10 -1.27 9.78
CA TRP A 7 14.56 -1.21 8.43
C TRP A 7 13.24 -0.44 8.32
N ALA A 8 12.69 0.04 9.44
CA ALA A 8 11.43 0.77 9.48
C ALA A 8 11.46 2.04 8.62
N GLY A 9 12.58 2.76 8.62
CA GLY A 9 12.79 3.97 7.82
C GLY A 9 13.22 3.71 6.37
N LYS A 10 13.51 2.46 5.99
CA LYS A 10 14.11 2.14 4.70
C LYS A 10 13.08 1.83 3.62
N ARG A 11 13.41 2.20 2.39
CA ARG A 11 12.60 1.91 1.20
C ARG A 11 12.73 0.43 0.88
N TYR A 12 11.62 -0.22 0.53
CA TYR A 12 11.67 -1.61 0.06
C TYR A 12 10.74 -1.83 -1.15
N ILE A 13 11.06 -2.88 -1.90
CA ILE A 13 10.27 -3.47 -2.98
C ILE A 13 9.79 -4.83 -2.47
N ARG A 14 8.52 -5.17 -2.71
CA ARG A 14 8.04 -6.55 -2.52
C ARG A 14 8.49 -7.37 -3.72
N MET A 15 9.49 -8.21 -3.54
CA MET A 15 10.09 -9.04 -4.58
C MET A 15 9.42 -10.42 -4.58
N LEU A 16 8.99 -10.89 -5.74
CA LEU A 16 8.37 -12.21 -5.89
C LEU A 16 9.37 -13.33 -5.66
N THR A 17 8.96 -14.33 -4.88
CA THR A 17 9.71 -15.56 -4.69
C THR A 17 9.48 -16.47 -5.90
N CYS A 18 10.57 -16.89 -6.53
CA CYS A 18 10.55 -17.73 -7.72
C CYS A 18 11.00 -19.16 -7.40
N THR A 19 10.63 -20.10 -8.26
CA THR A 19 11.12 -21.49 -8.23
C THR A 19 12.36 -21.64 -9.12
N LYS A 20 13.01 -22.82 -9.03
CA LYS A 20 14.17 -23.16 -9.86
C LYS A 20 13.91 -23.17 -11.37
N THR A 21 12.65 -23.32 -11.78
CA THR A 21 12.25 -23.42 -13.19
C THR A 21 11.92 -22.05 -13.79
N CYS A 22 11.92 -21.00 -12.98
CA CYS A 22 11.66 -19.64 -13.45
C CYS A 22 12.81 -19.15 -14.36
N PRO A 23 12.54 -18.88 -15.65
CA PRO A 23 13.55 -18.42 -16.59
C PRO A 23 13.82 -16.92 -16.48
N LEU A 24 13.12 -16.20 -15.60
CA LEU A 24 13.21 -14.75 -15.50
C LEU A 24 14.54 -14.32 -14.88
N SER A 25 15.23 -13.42 -15.59
CA SER A 25 16.37 -12.69 -15.07
C SER A 25 16.00 -11.84 -13.85
N HIS A 26 17.01 -11.38 -13.11
CA HIS A 26 16.79 -10.53 -11.94
C HIS A 26 16.00 -9.25 -12.26
N HIS A 27 16.33 -8.55 -13.35
CA HIS A 27 15.63 -7.33 -13.76
C HIS A 27 14.17 -7.60 -14.18
N GLN A 28 13.92 -8.71 -14.88
CA GLN A 28 12.56 -9.12 -15.24
C GLN A 28 11.73 -9.41 -13.98
N ARG A 29 12.32 -10.07 -12.98
CA ARG A 29 11.65 -10.31 -11.70
C ARG A 29 11.38 -9.03 -10.93
N LEU A 30 12.30 -8.06 -10.89
CA LEU A 30 12.07 -6.75 -10.27
C LEU A 30 10.85 -6.04 -10.90
N VAL A 31 10.82 -5.99 -12.23
CA VAL A 31 9.72 -5.36 -12.97
C VAL A 31 8.41 -6.12 -12.74
N SER A 32 8.41 -7.44 -12.87
CA SER A 32 7.22 -8.29 -12.63
C SER A 32 6.69 -8.08 -11.20
N SER A 33 7.56 -8.11 -10.20
CA SER A 33 7.19 -7.91 -8.80
C SER A 33 6.58 -6.53 -8.56
N ARG A 34 7.11 -5.49 -9.20
CA ARG A 34 6.55 -4.14 -9.12
C ARG A 34 5.19 -4.03 -9.79
N LEU A 35 5.01 -4.66 -10.94
CA LEU A 35 3.72 -4.70 -11.63
C LEU A 35 2.66 -5.43 -10.79
N VAL A 36 3.00 -6.60 -10.25
CA VAL A 36 2.11 -7.37 -9.35
C VAL A 36 1.74 -6.55 -8.12
N TYR A 37 2.71 -5.90 -7.47
CA TYR A 37 2.45 -5.01 -6.34
C TYR A 37 1.51 -3.84 -6.68
N LYS A 38 1.59 -3.34 -7.92
CA LYS A 38 0.77 -2.23 -8.40
C LYS A 38 -0.63 -2.62 -8.85
N MET A 39 -0.94 -3.92 -8.96
CA MET A 39 -2.30 -4.38 -9.28
C MET A 39 -3.36 -3.87 -8.30
N ARG A 40 -2.99 -3.74 -7.02
CA ARG A 40 -3.86 -3.19 -5.97
C ARG A 40 -4.32 -1.75 -6.22
N ASP A 41 -3.53 -0.97 -6.98
CA ASP A 41 -3.81 0.44 -7.28
C ASP A 41 -4.79 0.55 -8.47
N GLY A 42 -5.08 -0.54 -9.18
CA GLY A 42 -6.02 -0.60 -10.31
C GLY A 42 -5.59 0.18 -11.55
N LYS A 43 -4.33 0.64 -11.63
CA LYS A 43 -3.84 1.52 -12.69
C LYS A 43 -2.64 0.90 -13.43
N PRO A 44 -2.55 1.07 -14.76
CA PRO A 44 -1.35 0.70 -15.51
C PRO A 44 -0.13 1.48 -15.03
N VAL A 45 1.02 0.81 -14.96
CA VAL A 45 2.29 1.42 -14.53
C VAL A 45 3.07 1.89 -15.76
N LEU A 46 3.51 3.14 -15.76
CA LEU A 46 4.32 3.69 -16.84
C LEU A 46 5.76 3.16 -16.76
N ARG A 47 6.47 3.12 -17.90
CA ARG A 47 7.88 2.69 -17.93
C ARG A 47 8.80 3.63 -17.16
N GLY A 48 8.53 4.94 -17.20
CA GLY A 48 9.27 5.93 -16.39
C GLY A 48 9.12 5.65 -14.90
N ASP A 49 7.89 5.42 -14.44
CA ASP A 49 7.63 5.07 -13.03
C ASP A 49 8.31 3.77 -12.62
N LEU A 50 8.42 2.77 -13.51
CA LEU A 50 9.17 1.54 -13.26
C LEU A 50 10.67 1.81 -13.14
N ALA A 51 11.25 2.59 -14.05
CA ALA A 51 12.65 2.96 -14.02
C ALA A 51 13.01 3.67 -12.72
N ASP A 52 12.25 4.70 -12.35
CA ASP A 52 12.46 5.47 -11.12
C ASP A 52 12.18 4.64 -9.85
N ALA A 53 11.14 3.80 -9.89
CA ALA A 53 10.77 2.97 -8.74
C ALA A 53 11.79 1.86 -8.46
N LEU A 54 12.51 1.40 -9.49
CA LEU A 54 13.44 0.27 -9.40
C LEU A 54 14.91 0.70 -9.50
N GLY A 55 15.19 1.97 -9.81
CA GLY A 55 16.54 2.45 -10.08
C GLY A 55 17.18 1.69 -11.25
N LEU A 56 16.38 1.43 -12.29
CA LEU A 56 16.78 0.74 -13.51
C LEU A 56 16.81 1.74 -14.67
N ASP A 57 17.71 1.54 -15.63
CA ASP A 57 17.71 2.36 -16.83
C ASP A 57 16.46 2.06 -17.71
N PRO A 58 15.98 3.06 -18.48
CA PRO A 58 14.79 2.89 -19.30
C PRO A 58 14.88 1.77 -20.34
N GLN A 59 16.07 1.46 -20.84
CA GLN A 59 16.26 0.39 -21.84
C GLN A 59 16.09 -0.98 -21.20
N THR A 60 16.66 -1.21 -20.02
CA THR A 60 16.47 -2.42 -19.22
C THR A 60 15.01 -2.64 -18.88
N VAL A 61 14.29 -1.58 -18.46
CA VAL A 61 12.84 -1.68 -18.22
C VAL A 61 12.07 -2.01 -19.50
N SER A 62 12.44 -1.41 -20.63
CA SER A 62 11.83 -1.70 -21.93
C SER A 62 12.03 -3.16 -22.34
N ALA A 63 13.25 -3.68 -22.25
CA ALA A 63 13.58 -5.07 -22.55
C ALA A 63 12.87 -6.05 -21.60
N ALA A 64 12.86 -5.75 -20.29
CA ALA A 64 12.18 -6.55 -19.28
C ALA A 64 10.67 -6.60 -19.52
N THR A 65 10.02 -5.45 -19.73
CA THR A 65 8.56 -5.41 -20.02
C THR A 65 8.21 -6.15 -21.30
N LYS A 66 8.99 -6.02 -22.37
CA LYS A 66 8.78 -6.77 -23.62
C LYS A 66 8.85 -8.29 -23.39
N SER A 67 9.86 -8.75 -22.64
CA SER A 67 9.99 -10.17 -22.32
C SER A 67 8.86 -10.67 -21.41
N LEU A 68 8.42 -9.89 -20.42
CA LEU A 68 7.30 -10.26 -19.55
C LEU A 68 5.98 -10.37 -20.34
N VAL A 69 5.77 -9.50 -21.34
CA VAL A 69 4.63 -9.61 -22.27
C VAL A 69 4.73 -10.89 -23.10
N ALA A 70 5.92 -11.23 -23.61
CA ALA A 70 6.12 -12.47 -24.38
C ALA A 70 5.87 -13.73 -23.53
N HIS A 71 6.13 -13.67 -22.23
CA HIS A 71 5.83 -14.76 -21.30
C HIS A 71 4.39 -14.72 -20.74
N GLY A 72 3.52 -13.82 -21.18
CA GLY A 72 2.15 -13.72 -20.68
C GLY A 72 2.04 -13.27 -19.22
N LEU A 73 3.07 -12.65 -18.65
CA LEU A 73 3.12 -12.16 -17.27
C LEU A 73 2.81 -10.66 -17.14
N ALA A 74 2.76 -9.95 -18.27
CA ALA A 74 2.37 -8.56 -18.35
C ALA A 74 1.55 -8.31 -19.62
N ALA A 75 0.68 -7.31 -19.57
CA ALA A 75 -0.06 -6.83 -20.73
C ALA A 75 0.10 -5.32 -20.87
N ARG A 76 0.08 -4.82 -22.11
CA ARG A 76 0.05 -3.39 -22.38
C ARG A 76 -1.37 -2.88 -22.14
N SER A 77 -1.50 -1.83 -21.34
CA SER A 77 -2.77 -1.15 -21.08
C SER A 77 -2.57 0.36 -21.26
N GLY A 78 -3.09 0.88 -22.37
CA GLY A 78 -2.83 2.25 -22.82
C GLY A 78 -1.32 2.53 -22.98
N ARG A 79 -0.83 3.55 -22.26
CA ARG A 79 0.59 3.93 -22.23
C ARG A 79 1.42 3.14 -21.21
N GLY A 80 0.78 2.32 -20.37
CA GLY A 80 1.41 1.58 -19.30
C GLY A 80 1.37 0.07 -19.47
N HIS A 81 1.77 -0.64 -18.41
CA HIS A 81 1.73 -2.09 -18.33
C HIS A 81 1.00 -2.50 -17.04
N VAL A 82 0.28 -3.62 -17.11
CA VAL A 82 -0.37 -4.27 -15.97
C VAL A 82 0.19 -5.68 -15.84
N ALA A 83 0.20 -6.23 -14.62
CA ALA A 83 0.55 -7.63 -14.43
C ALA A 83 -0.61 -8.52 -14.91
N VAL A 84 -0.26 -9.70 -15.41
CA VAL A 84 -1.23 -10.74 -15.79
C VAL A 84 -1.04 -11.92 -14.85
N GLU A 85 -2.15 -12.58 -14.48
CA GLU A 85 -2.08 -13.75 -13.61
C GLU A 85 -1.23 -14.85 -14.27
N PRO A 86 -0.22 -15.40 -13.55
CA PRO A 86 0.53 -16.53 -14.05
C PRO A 86 -0.36 -17.76 -14.20
N MET A 87 -0.45 -18.29 -15.42
CA MET A 87 -1.23 -19.47 -15.80
C MET A 87 -0.34 -20.55 -16.44
N GLY A 88 -0.81 -21.80 -16.43
CA GLY A 88 -0.12 -22.93 -17.05
C GLY A 88 1.32 -23.10 -16.54
N GLU A 89 2.28 -23.18 -17.46
CA GLU A 89 3.70 -23.31 -17.13
C GLU A 89 4.21 -22.16 -16.24
N THR A 90 3.77 -20.93 -16.51
CA THR A 90 4.24 -19.74 -15.79
C THR A 90 3.79 -19.70 -14.33
N ALA A 91 2.69 -20.39 -13.98
CA ALA A 91 2.25 -20.52 -12.60
C ALA A 91 3.30 -21.28 -11.75
N SER A 92 4.00 -22.25 -12.36
CA SER A 92 5.05 -23.05 -11.70
C SER A 92 6.35 -22.28 -11.44
N TRP A 93 6.50 -21.09 -12.04
CA TRP A 93 7.71 -20.26 -11.90
C TRP A 93 7.75 -19.52 -10.56
N PHE A 94 6.62 -19.40 -9.88
CA PHE A 94 6.50 -18.69 -8.61
C PHE A 94 6.34 -19.67 -7.45
N GLY A 95 6.77 -19.24 -6.27
CA GLY A 95 6.60 -20.04 -5.06
C GLY A 95 5.13 -20.39 -4.79
N ARG A 96 4.91 -21.40 -3.94
CA ARG A 96 3.56 -21.88 -3.60
C ARG A 96 2.66 -20.73 -3.18
N ARG A 97 1.48 -20.65 -3.81
CA ARG A 97 0.47 -19.63 -3.50
C ARG A 97 0.03 -19.75 -2.04
N HIS A 98 -0.17 -18.60 -1.38
CA HIS A 98 -0.81 -18.53 -0.07
C HIS A 98 -2.27 -18.10 -0.20
N GLU A 99 -3.00 -18.14 0.90
CA GLU A 99 -4.41 -17.74 0.96
C GLU A 99 -4.55 -16.24 0.68
N GLY A 100 -5.50 -15.90 -0.18
CA GLY A 100 -5.81 -14.52 -0.57
C GLY A 100 -7.01 -14.50 -1.51
N GLU A 101 -7.75 -13.39 -1.52
CA GLU A 101 -8.93 -13.24 -2.38
C GLU A 101 -8.53 -12.94 -3.82
N ARG A 102 -7.38 -12.28 -4.01
CA ARG A 102 -6.89 -11.85 -5.32
C ARG A 102 -5.59 -12.56 -5.64
N TRP A 103 -5.42 -12.99 -6.90
CA TRP A 103 -4.26 -13.80 -7.30
C TRP A 103 -2.90 -13.14 -7.00
N TRP A 104 -2.81 -11.81 -7.07
CA TRP A 104 -1.57 -11.06 -6.79
C TRP A 104 -1.24 -10.98 -5.30
N GLU A 105 -2.25 -11.14 -4.44
CA GLU A 105 -2.04 -11.29 -3.00
C GLU A 105 -1.46 -12.67 -2.74
N CYS A 106 -1.99 -13.73 -3.36
CA CYS A 106 -1.55 -15.11 -3.15
C CYS A 106 -0.07 -15.39 -3.52
N LEU A 107 0.63 -14.51 -4.23
CA LEU A 107 2.01 -14.76 -4.65
C LEU A 107 3.01 -14.46 -3.52
N PRO A 108 3.89 -15.41 -3.16
CA PRO A 108 4.85 -15.19 -2.08
C PRO A 108 5.85 -14.09 -2.45
N THR A 109 6.10 -13.18 -1.49
CA THR A 109 7.07 -12.09 -1.66
C THR A 109 8.00 -11.97 -0.46
N TYR A 110 9.17 -11.38 -0.70
CA TYR A 110 10.10 -10.93 0.33
C TYR A 110 10.42 -9.44 0.18
N ARG A 111 10.86 -8.79 1.26
CA ARG A 111 11.25 -7.37 1.22
C ARG A 111 12.66 -7.24 0.67
N LEU A 112 12.83 -6.54 -0.45
CA LEU A 112 14.13 -6.18 -1.02
C LEU A 112 14.36 -4.68 -0.83
N TYR A 113 15.41 -4.29 -0.10
CA TYR A 113 15.71 -2.89 0.15
C TYR A 113 16.70 -2.38 -0.91
N PRO A 114 16.39 -1.34 -1.70
CA PRO A 114 17.29 -0.83 -2.74
C PRO A 114 18.57 -0.21 -2.15
N LEU A 115 19.70 -0.42 -2.81
CA LEU A 115 20.97 0.21 -2.47
C LEU A 115 21.00 1.68 -2.91
N THR A 116 21.78 2.50 -2.21
CA THR A 116 22.18 3.84 -2.69
C THR A 116 23.16 3.70 -3.85
N GLU A 117 23.27 4.73 -4.69
CA GLU A 117 24.21 4.72 -5.84
C GLU A 117 25.67 4.55 -5.40
N GLN A 118 26.04 5.13 -4.24
CA GLN A 118 27.38 5.01 -3.68
C GLN A 118 27.67 3.57 -3.24
N ALA A 119 26.72 2.92 -2.56
CA ALA A 119 26.90 1.55 -2.09
C ALA A 119 26.76 0.49 -3.18
N ARG A 120 26.06 0.82 -4.28
CA ARG A 120 25.85 -0.08 -5.41
C ARG A 120 27.16 -0.28 -6.19
N ARG A 121 27.69 -1.50 -6.12
CA ARG A 121 28.83 -1.94 -6.91
C ARG A 121 28.41 -2.27 -8.33
N THR A 122 29.00 -1.58 -9.29
CA THR A 122 28.77 -1.81 -10.72
C THR A 122 30.10 -1.95 -11.48
N ARG A 123 30.05 -2.20 -12.79
CA ARG A 123 31.25 -2.16 -13.65
C ARG A 123 31.96 -0.80 -13.57
N TRP A 124 31.18 0.27 -13.44
CA TRP A 124 31.62 1.67 -13.45
C TRP A 124 31.88 2.23 -12.06
N ASN A 125 31.21 1.69 -11.03
CA ASN A 125 31.47 1.98 -9.62
C ASN A 125 32.06 0.75 -8.93
N ARG A 126 33.38 0.55 -9.04
CA ARG A 126 34.08 -0.54 -8.35
C ARG A 126 34.29 -0.28 -6.86
N GLY A 127 34.14 0.97 -6.41
CA GLY A 127 34.21 1.38 -5.01
C GLY A 127 32.97 1.03 -4.20
N GLY A 128 31.87 0.66 -4.85
CA GLY A 128 30.65 0.20 -4.17
C GLY A 128 30.86 -1.11 -3.39
N HIS A 129 30.02 -1.28 -2.36
CA HIS A 129 30.10 -2.38 -1.41
C HIS A 129 29.40 -3.65 -1.89
N LEU A 130 28.18 -3.50 -2.44
CA LEU A 130 27.29 -4.61 -2.76
C LEU A 130 26.77 -4.53 -4.19
N THR A 131 26.75 -5.66 -4.90
CA THR A 131 26.01 -5.80 -6.16
C THR A 131 24.52 -6.03 -5.88
N GLU A 132 23.66 -5.84 -6.88
CA GLU A 132 22.23 -6.14 -6.75
C GLU A 132 21.95 -7.62 -6.42
N MET A 133 22.80 -8.53 -6.92
CA MET A 133 22.69 -9.94 -6.57
C MET A 133 23.05 -10.19 -5.11
N ASP A 134 24.08 -9.52 -4.58
CA ASP A 134 24.45 -9.63 -3.16
C ASP A 134 23.31 -9.15 -2.28
N ASN A 135 22.72 -8.01 -2.66
CA ASN A 135 21.55 -7.44 -2.00
C ASN A 135 20.36 -8.40 -2.03
N ALA A 136 20.07 -9.03 -3.18
CA ALA A 136 18.99 -10.01 -3.30
C ALA A 136 19.21 -11.25 -2.42
N VAL A 137 20.44 -11.75 -2.32
CA VAL A 137 20.80 -12.87 -1.45
C VAL A 137 20.56 -12.53 0.02
N LEU A 138 21.05 -11.36 0.46
CA LEU A 138 20.90 -10.89 1.84
C LEU A 138 19.43 -10.85 2.25
N TRP A 139 18.61 -10.21 1.43
CA TRP A 139 17.20 -10.00 1.75
C TRP A 139 16.34 -11.25 1.64
N LEU A 140 16.73 -12.19 0.77
CA LEU A 140 16.09 -13.50 0.75
C LEU A 140 16.41 -14.27 2.04
N LEU A 141 17.68 -14.27 2.47
CA LEU A 141 18.07 -14.87 3.75
C LEU A 141 17.35 -14.22 4.93
N TYR A 142 17.24 -12.89 4.94
CA TYR A 142 16.45 -12.14 5.93
C TYR A 142 15.01 -12.63 6.00
N SER A 143 14.37 -12.80 4.85
CA SER A 143 12.99 -13.28 4.80
C SER A 143 12.84 -14.71 5.27
N LEU A 144 13.78 -15.60 4.92
CA LEU A 144 13.76 -17.01 5.34
C LEU A 144 14.01 -17.16 6.84
N GLY A 145 14.91 -16.34 7.40
CA GLY A 145 15.22 -16.27 8.82
C GLY A 145 14.25 -15.41 9.64
N LYS A 146 13.19 -14.87 9.03
CA LYS A 146 12.23 -13.94 9.65
C LYS A 146 12.89 -12.75 10.38
N GLY A 147 14.04 -12.30 9.87
CA GLY A 147 14.82 -11.21 10.48
C GLY A 147 15.43 -11.53 11.85
N THR A 148 15.54 -12.81 12.20
CA THR A 148 16.21 -13.25 13.43
C THR A 148 17.70 -13.48 13.18
N PRO A 149 18.57 -13.36 14.21
CA PRO A 149 19.98 -13.72 14.11
C PRO A 149 20.21 -15.25 14.13
N GLU A 150 19.15 -16.06 14.08
CA GLU A 150 19.27 -17.51 14.06
C GLU A 150 19.83 -18.01 12.74
N VAL A 151 20.30 -19.27 12.74
CA VAL A 151 20.79 -19.90 11.52
C VAL A 151 19.62 -20.13 10.57
N VAL A 152 19.69 -19.50 9.41
CA VAL A 152 18.83 -19.79 8.27
C VAL A 152 19.31 -21.11 7.68
N GLY A 153 18.60 -22.20 8.00
CA GLY A 153 18.89 -23.59 7.58
C GLY A 153 18.68 -23.85 6.08
N GLN A 154 19.20 -22.97 5.23
CA GLN A 154 19.03 -23.03 3.78
C GLN A 154 20.36 -23.35 3.11
N ALA A 155 20.42 -24.46 2.37
CA ALA A 155 21.61 -24.82 1.61
C ALA A 155 21.82 -23.89 0.39
N ASN A 156 23.08 -23.75 -0.04
CA ASN A 156 23.45 -23.04 -1.28
C ASN A 156 22.63 -23.46 -2.51
N ARG A 157 22.33 -24.77 -2.64
CA ARG A 157 21.51 -25.31 -3.74
C ARG A 157 20.07 -24.80 -3.70
N GLY A 158 19.51 -24.60 -2.51
CA GLY A 158 18.18 -24.03 -2.34
C GLY A 158 18.15 -22.54 -2.63
N LEU A 159 19.14 -21.78 -2.14
CA LEU A 159 19.23 -20.34 -2.41
C LEU A 159 19.39 -20.04 -3.91
N LYS A 160 20.26 -20.77 -4.62
CA LYS A 160 20.45 -20.54 -6.07
C LYS A 160 19.16 -20.80 -6.86
N ALA A 161 18.37 -21.77 -6.41
CA ALA A 161 17.09 -22.13 -7.02
C ALA A 161 16.06 -21.01 -6.83
N LEU A 162 15.94 -20.47 -5.62
CA LEU A 162 15.02 -19.36 -5.31
C LEU A 162 15.43 -18.06 -6.03
N LEU A 163 16.73 -17.84 -6.19
CA LEU A 163 17.29 -16.65 -6.82
C LEU A 163 17.47 -16.78 -8.34
N GLY A 164 17.27 -17.96 -8.93
CA GLY A 164 17.43 -18.18 -10.37
C GLY A 164 18.83 -17.79 -10.88
N CYS A 165 19.89 -18.16 -10.15
CA CYS A 165 21.27 -17.82 -10.51
C CYS A 165 22.20 -19.03 -10.48
N SER A 166 23.42 -18.88 -11.02
CA SER A 166 24.43 -19.94 -10.97
C SER A 166 24.97 -20.11 -9.54
N LEU A 167 25.48 -21.29 -9.23
CA LEU A 167 26.08 -21.57 -7.92
C LEU A 167 27.31 -20.67 -7.67
N ASP A 168 28.08 -20.36 -8.70
CA ASP A 168 29.28 -19.52 -8.57
C ASP A 168 28.92 -18.06 -8.31
N THR A 169 27.87 -17.55 -8.98
CA THR A 169 27.32 -16.22 -8.70
C THR A 169 26.85 -16.13 -7.25
N LEU A 170 26.12 -17.13 -6.76
CA LEU A 170 25.67 -17.19 -5.37
C LEU A 170 26.86 -17.24 -4.39
N LYS A 171 27.84 -18.14 -4.61
CA LYS A 171 29.02 -18.26 -3.75
C LYS A 171 29.84 -16.98 -3.72
N ALA A 172 29.98 -16.29 -4.85
CA ALA A 172 30.64 -14.99 -4.92
C ALA A 172 29.88 -13.93 -4.12
N ALA A 173 28.54 -13.95 -4.19
CA ALA A 173 27.70 -13.04 -3.43
C ALA A 173 27.79 -13.27 -1.92
N ILE A 174 27.69 -14.52 -1.47
CA ILE A 174 27.85 -14.89 -0.05
C ILE A 174 29.23 -14.48 0.48
N ARG A 175 30.30 -14.73 -0.28
CA ARG A 175 31.65 -14.30 0.10
C ARG A 175 31.77 -12.79 0.28
N ARG A 176 31.15 -12.00 -0.61
CA ARG A 176 31.12 -10.53 -0.48
C ARG A 176 30.30 -10.08 0.71
N LEU A 177 29.13 -10.68 0.94
CA LEU A 177 28.31 -10.38 2.12
C LEU A 177 29.05 -10.69 3.43
N ALA A 178 29.80 -11.81 3.46
CA ALA A 178 30.64 -12.16 4.60
C ALA A 178 31.81 -11.18 4.78
N GLY A 179 32.48 -10.79 3.70
CA GLY A 179 33.53 -9.78 3.75
C GLY A 179 33.05 -8.40 4.21
N ASN A 180 31.76 -8.09 4.04
CA ASN A 180 31.12 -6.87 4.54
C ASN A 180 30.48 -7.05 5.94
N GLY A 181 30.67 -8.20 6.60
CA GLY A 181 30.14 -8.46 7.94
C GLY A 181 28.61 -8.55 8.01
N LEU A 182 27.93 -8.90 6.91
CA LEU A 182 26.45 -8.99 6.85
C LEU A 182 25.92 -10.42 6.96
N VAL A 183 26.74 -11.40 6.61
CA VAL A 183 26.38 -12.83 6.64
C VAL A 183 27.56 -13.64 7.14
N MET A 184 27.29 -14.66 7.95
CA MET A 184 28.27 -15.65 8.34
C MET A 184 27.80 -17.03 7.88
N ALA A 185 28.63 -17.70 7.07
CA ALA A 185 28.36 -19.08 6.67
C ALA A 185 28.61 -20.04 7.84
N ARG A 186 27.70 -21.00 8.03
CA ARG A 186 27.78 -22.08 9.01
C ARG A 186 27.74 -23.43 8.29
N SER A 187 28.04 -24.51 9.00
CA SER A 187 27.97 -25.88 8.45
C SER A 187 26.55 -26.28 8.04
N ASP A 188 25.55 -25.73 8.71
CA ASP A 188 24.12 -26.03 8.59
C ASP A 188 23.30 -24.91 7.93
N GLY A 189 23.93 -23.79 7.55
CA GLY A 189 23.22 -22.68 6.92
C GLY A 189 23.95 -21.34 6.96
N PHE A 190 23.20 -20.27 7.19
CA PHE A 190 23.71 -18.90 7.22
C PHE A 190 23.16 -18.13 8.40
N THR A 191 24.01 -17.44 9.13
CA THR A 191 23.61 -16.48 10.16
C THR A 191 23.64 -15.07 9.57
N LEU A 192 22.56 -14.32 9.77
CA LEU A 192 22.52 -12.89 9.45
C LEU A 192 23.21 -12.12 10.56
N LEU A 193 24.03 -11.15 10.17
CA LEU A 193 24.74 -10.29 11.10
C LEU A 193 24.12 -8.90 11.09
N ALA A 194 24.17 -8.25 12.24
CA ALA A 194 23.65 -6.90 12.40
C ALA A 194 24.51 -5.96 11.55
N PRO A 195 23.94 -5.18 10.62
CA PRO A 195 24.73 -4.18 9.91
C PRO A 195 25.25 -3.14 10.91
N THR A 196 26.48 -2.67 10.69
CA THR A 196 26.99 -1.51 11.40
C THR A 196 26.17 -0.25 11.05
N ALA A 197 26.30 0.82 11.82
CA ALA A 197 25.64 2.09 11.50
C ALA A 197 26.04 2.61 10.10
N GLU A 198 27.32 2.46 9.74
CA GLU A 198 27.85 2.79 8.43
C GLU A 198 27.25 1.90 7.33
N ALA A 199 27.22 0.58 7.53
CA ALA A 199 26.63 -0.34 6.56
C ALA A 199 25.14 -0.07 6.36
N SER A 200 24.42 0.31 7.42
CA SER A 200 22.99 0.65 7.34
C SER A 200 22.69 1.82 6.40
N ALA A 201 23.66 2.72 6.16
CA ALA A 201 23.55 3.83 5.22
C ALA A 201 23.62 3.39 3.74
N TRP A 202 24.00 2.14 3.47
CA TRP A 202 24.07 1.60 2.11
C TRP A 202 22.71 1.44 1.44
N TRP A 203 21.62 1.40 2.22
CA TRP A 203 20.26 1.25 1.72
C TRP A 203 19.51 2.57 1.71
N GLN A 204 18.71 2.76 0.66
CA GLN A 204 17.90 3.96 0.47
C GLN A 204 16.89 4.12 1.61
N ASP A 205 16.89 5.30 2.21
CA ASP A 205 15.81 5.71 3.07
C ASP A 205 14.52 5.87 2.27
N ARG A 206 13.38 5.66 2.93
CA ARG A 206 12.12 6.15 2.35
C ARG A 206 12.30 7.64 2.15
N LYS A 207 11.96 8.13 0.95
CA LYS A 207 11.76 9.56 0.77
C LYS A 207 10.76 9.98 1.84
N ARG A 208 11.23 10.70 2.86
CA ARG A 208 10.33 11.44 3.73
C ARG A 208 9.55 12.30 2.76
N LYS A 209 8.23 12.04 2.62
CA LYS A 209 7.37 13.07 2.03
C LYS A 209 7.76 14.33 2.79
N GLY A 210 8.17 15.38 2.09
CA GLY A 210 8.44 16.65 2.75
C GLY A 210 7.17 17.03 3.49
N THR A 211 7.11 16.69 4.76
CA THR A 211 6.02 17.01 5.65
C THR A 211 6.26 18.47 5.94
N SER A 212 5.61 19.37 5.17
CA SER A 212 5.39 20.72 5.66
C SER A 212 4.92 20.58 7.11
N GLN A 213 5.53 21.30 8.05
CA GLN A 213 5.27 21.18 9.50
C GLN A 213 3.76 21.10 9.84
N THR A 214 2.93 21.71 9.00
CA THR A 214 1.47 21.64 8.93
C THR A 214 0.84 20.23 8.94
N GLN A 215 1.55 19.16 8.56
CA GLN A 215 1.03 17.79 8.52
C GLN A 215 1.39 16.95 9.76
N GLN A 216 2.45 17.30 10.50
CA GLN A 216 2.81 16.61 11.74
C GLN A 216 1.92 17.02 12.90
N GLU A 217 1.52 18.29 12.97
CA GLU A 217 0.47 18.74 13.90
C GLU A 217 -0.87 18.04 13.60
N LYS A 218 -1.24 17.91 12.31
CA LYS A 218 -2.47 17.21 11.92
C LYS A 218 -2.49 15.71 12.20
N HIS A 219 -1.35 15.01 12.15
CA HIS A 219 -1.32 13.56 12.39
C HIS A 219 -1.29 13.21 13.88
N ARG A 220 -0.69 14.08 14.71
CA ARG A 220 -0.76 13.97 16.17
C ARG A 220 -2.16 14.32 16.68
N GLU A 221 -2.79 15.34 16.10
CA GLU A 221 -4.21 15.64 16.36
C GLU A 221 -5.13 14.51 15.89
N ALA A 222 -4.84 13.84 14.76
CA ALA A 222 -5.65 12.72 14.26
C ALA A 222 -5.50 11.42 15.08
N GLU A 223 -4.35 11.15 15.69
CA GLU A 223 -4.17 10.01 16.60
C GLU A 223 -4.78 10.27 17.98
N GLU A 224 -4.79 11.53 18.45
CA GLU A 224 -5.60 11.94 19.62
C GLU A 224 -7.11 11.97 19.31
N GLU A 225 -7.54 12.37 18.09
CA GLU A 225 -8.95 12.36 17.65
C GLU A 225 -9.49 10.95 17.32
N SER A 226 -8.63 9.98 16.98
CA SER A 226 -9.04 8.58 16.72
C SER A 226 -9.20 7.75 18.00
N ALA A 227 -8.70 8.24 19.14
CA ALA A 227 -8.94 7.64 20.46
C ALA A 227 -10.27 8.10 21.08
N ILE A 228 -11.00 8.99 20.38
CA ILE A 228 -12.33 9.44 20.81
C ILE A 228 -13.35 8.39 20.41
N ASP A 229 -13.85 7.64 21.40
CA ASP A 229 -15.05 6.83 21.28
C ASP A 229 -16.24 7.74 20.94
N PHE A 230 -16.57 7.77 19.65
CA PHE A 230 -17.56 8.66 19.06
C PHE A 230 -18.98 8.36 19.59
N ALA A 231 -19.25 7.11 19.94
CA ALA A 231 -20.50 6.74 20.60
C ALA A 231 -20.54 7.34 22.01
N ALA A 232 -19.44 7.28 22.76
CA ALA A 232 -19.34 7.90 24.08
C ALA A 232 -19.38 9.45 24.05
N LEU A 233 -18.84 10.08 23.00
CA LEU A 233 -18.80 11.55 22.90
C LEU A 233 -20.17 12.13 22.49
N VAL A 234 -20.90 11.46 21.61
CA VAL A 234 -22.27 11.86 21.24
C VAL A 234 -23.26 11.57 22.37
N CYS A 235 -23.09 10.47 23.12
CA CYS A 235 -23.87 10.20 24.33
C CYS A 235 -23.61 11.23 25.46
N ARG A 236 -22.41 11.85 25.50
CA ARG A 236 -22.09 12.92 26.48
C ARG A 236 -22.66 14.29 26.13
N ALA A 237 -22.94 14.57 24.86
CA ALA A 237 -23.50 15.85 24.40
C ALA A 237 -25.05 15.90 24.47
N TYR A 238 -25.69 14.87 25.04
CA TYR A 238 -27.14 14.71 25.08
C TYR A 238 -27.76 15.37 26.32
N PRO A 239 -27.96 16.70 26.25
CA PRO A 239 -29.34 17.20 26.34
C PRO A 239 -29.67 18.05 25.11
N ALA A 240 -30.69 17.63 24.37
CA ALA A 240 -31.04 18.07 23.02
C ALA A 240 -31.78 19.42 22.93
N ASP A 241 -31.41 20.41 23.74
CA ASP A 241 -32.20 21.65 23.86
C ASP A 241 -31.43 22.93 23.46
N SER A 242 -30.12 22.85 23.22
CA SER A 242 -29.29 24.02 22.91
C SER A 242 -28.85 24.08 21.44
N ARG A 243 -28.89 25.28 20.87
CA ARG A 243 -28.40 25.57 19.50
C ARG A 243 -26.91 25.28 19.35
N GLU A 244 -26.15 25.37 20.44
CA GLU A 244 -24.72 25.04 20.49
C GLU A 244 -24.46 23.55 20.20
N ASN A 245 -25.33 22.65 20.65
CA ASN A 245 -25.18 21.21 20.38
C ASN A 245 -25.41 20.88 18.90
N TRP A 246 -26.31 21.61 18.23
CA TRP A 246 -26.55 21.50 16.79
C TRP A 246 -25.36 22.01 15.96
N ASP A 247 -24.78 23.15 16.34
CA ASP A 247 -23.59 23.69 15.69
C ASP A 247 -22.37 22.78 15.89
N PHE A 248 -22.23 22.15 17.06
CA PHE A 248 -21.18 21.18 17.35
C PHE A 248 -21.30 19.91 16.49
N LEU A 249 -22.53 19.37 16.33
CA LEU A 249 -22.79 18.23 15.43
C LEU A 249 -22.47 18.59 13.96
N ALA A 250 -22.82 19.79 13.51
CA ALA A 250 -22.49 20.27 12.17
C ALA A 250 -20.97 20.41 11.95
N ASP A 251 -20.22 20.86 12.96
CA ASP A 251 -18.77 20.95 12.90
C ASP A 251 -18.09 19.56 12.87
N ILE A 252 -18.59 18.60 13.62
CA ILE A 252 -18.11 17.21 13.57
C ILE A 252 -18.35 16.58 12.19
N LEU A 253 -19.52 16.80 11.60
CA LEU A 253 -19.86 16.36 10.25
C LEU A 253 -18.97 17.05 9.19
N GLY A 254 -18.72 18.35 9.36
CA GLY A 254 -17.80 19.11 8.52
C GLY A 254 -16.36 18.60 8.57
N LYS A 255 -15.89 18.16 9.74
CA LYS A 255 -14.57 17.52 9.91
C LYS A 255 -14.49 16.15 9.23
N LYS A 256 -15.53 15.33 9.28
CA LYS A 256 -15.58 14.01 8.60
C LYS A 256 -15.68 14.11 7.07
N ALA A 257 -16.17 15.24 6.56
CA ALA A 257 -16.27 15.50 5.13
C ALA A 257 -14.94 15.82 4.43
N ASP A 258 -13.79 15.59 5.06
CA ASP A 258 -12.46 15.79 4.45
C ASP A 258 -12.28 14.95 3.15
N VAL A 259 -13.06 13.88 2.95
CA VAL A 259 -13.13 13.13 1.68
C VAL A 259 -13.85 13.92 0.57
N MET A 260 -14.78 14.82 0.90
CA MET A 260 -15.44 15.73 -0.05
C MET A 260 -14.52 16.86 -0.53
N LEU A 261 -13.49 17.23 0.26
CA LEU A 261 -12.52 18.27 -0.08
C LEU A 261 -11.52 17.86 -1.17
N ALA A 262 -11.56 16.61 -1.62
CA ALA A 262 -10.76 16.12 -2.74
C ALA A 262 -11.21 16.68 -4.11
N GLY A 263 -12.30 17.45 -4.19
CA GLY A 263 -12.66 18.13 -5.43
C GLY A 263 -13.81 19.13 -5.32
N ARG A 264 -13.46 20.42 -5.26
CA ARG A 264 -14.28 21.61 -5.62
C ARG A 264 -15.22 22.24 -4.59
N PHE A 265 -15.18 21.89 -3.30
CA PHE A 265 -15.96 22.58 -2.26
C PHE A 265 -15.13 22.90 -1.01
N THR A 266 -15.55 23.93 -0.28
CA THR A 266 -14.93 24.43 0.95
C THR A 266 -15.61 23.83 2.19
N ARG A 267 -14.89 23.73 3.32
CA ARG A 267 -15.46 23.27 4.61
C ARG A 267 -16.67 24.09 5.05
N ARG A 268 -16.70 25.38 4.71
CA ARG A 268 -17.81 26.29 4.99
C ARG A 268 -19.09 25.84 4.29
N GLU A 269 -19.04 25.51 3.00
CA GLU A 269 -20.20 25.07 2.22
C GLU A 269 -20.79 23.74 2.71
N VAL A 270 -19.94 22.83 3.21
CA VAL A 270 -20.38 21.57 3.80
C VAL A 270 -21.05 21.80 5.16
N ARG A 271 -20.48 22.67 6.00
CA ARG A 271 -21.08 23.06 7.29
C ARG A 271 -22.44 23.73 7.10
N GLU A 272 -22.53 24.69 6.17
CA GLU A 272 -23.77 25.41 5.86
C GLU A 272 -24.87 24.44 5.39
N TYR A 273 -24.53 23.43 4.60
CA TYR A 273 -25.48 22.40 4.19
C TYR A 273 -26.03 21.59 5.37
N TRP A 274 -25.15 21.10 6.24
CA TRP A 274 -25.57 20.30 7.39
C TRP A 274 -26.33 21.12 8.43
N ALA A 275 -25.95 22.38 8.64
CA ALA A 275 -26.71 23.32 9.48
C ALA A 275 -28.14 23.56 8.96
N GLY A 276 -28.39 23.40 7.66
CA GLY A 276 -29.75 23.47 7.08
C GLY A 276 -30.54 22.16 7.18
N VAL A 277 -29.88 21.01 7.10
CA VAL A 277 -30.52 19.68 7.12
C VAL A 277 -30.89 19.24 8.54
N LEU A 278 -30.01 19.48 9.51
CA LEU A 278 -30.17 18.99 10.87
C LEU A 278 -31.46 19.50 11.58
N PRO A 279 -31.86 20.79 11.45
CA PRO A 279 -33.11 21.28 12.03
C PRO A 279 -34.38 20.69 11.38
N MET A 280 -34.28 20.09 10.19
CA MET A 280 -35.42 19.44 9.52
C MET A 280 -35.74 18.06 10.11
N LEU A 281 -34.86 17.54 10.96
CA LEU A 281 -35.01 16.29 11.69
C LEU A 281 -35.51 16.63 13.10
N THR A 282 -36.83 16.63 13.29
CA THR A 282 -37.51 17.08 14.52
C THR A 282 -37.30 16.17 15.73
N ASP A 283 -36.61 15.05 15.56
CA ASP A 283 -36.39 14.02 16.55
C ASP A 283 -34.88 13.76 16.64
N ALA A 284 -34.31 13.98 17.82
CA ALA A 284 -32.88 13.89 18.07
C ALA A 284 -32.33 12.46 17.91
N ASP A 285 -33.14 11.42 18.21
CA ASP A 285 -32.76 10.03 17.99
C ASP A 285 -32.79 9.70 16.49
N ARG A 286 -33.69 10.32 15.72
CA ARG A 286 -33.68 10.21 14.25
C ARG A 286 -32.55 11.00 13.61
N ALA A 287 -32.21 12.18 14.14
CA ALA A 287 -31.06 12.95 13.71
C ALA A 287 -29.76 12.18 13.97
N PHE A 288 -29.64 11.55 15.15
CA PHE A 288 -28.54 10.65 15.50
C PHE A 288 -28.46 9.45 14.56
N ASN A 289 -29.56 8.72 14.35
CA ASN A 289 -29.58 7.56 13.45
C ASN A 289 -29.30 7.96 11.98
N PHE A 290 -29.78 9.13 11.56
CA PHE A 290 -29.50 9.66 10.23
C PHE A 290 -28.00 10.01 10.07
N VAL A 291 -27.42 10.67 11.07
CA VAL A 291 -26.01 11.08 11.04
C VAL A 291 -25.05 9.90 11.21
N ALA A 292 -25.37 8.94 12.08
CA ALA A 292 -24.52 7.80 12.39
C ALA A 292 -24.61 6.67 11.35
N LEU A 293 -25.81 6.37 10.82
CA LEU A 293 -26.03 5.21 9.95
C LEU A 293 -26.34 5.59 8.50
N ALA A 294 -27.02 6.72 8.27
CA ALA A 294 -27.42 7.12 6.93
C ALA A 294 -26.25 7.79 6.18
N TRP A 295 -25.43 8.61 6.83
CA TRP A 295 -24.29 9.29 6.20
C TRP A 295 -23.34 8.32 5.47
N GLU A 296 -22.86 7.28 6.15
CA GLU A 296 -21.91 6.33 5.56
C GLU A 296 -22.53 5.53 4.42
N ALA A 297 -23.78 5.08 4.59
CA ALA A 297 -24.53 4.38 3.56
C ALA A 297 -24.81 5.27 2.32
N HIS A 298 -25.22 6.52 2.52
CA HIS A 298 -25.59 7.44 1.42
C HIS A 298 -24.35 7.96 0.70
N TRP A 299 -23.26 8.14 1.42
CA TRP A 299 -21.97 8.47 0.83
C TRP A 299 -21.45 7.32 -0.04
N ASN A 300 -21.46 6.09 0.48
CA ASN A 300 -21.06 4.90 -0.28
C ASN A 300 -21.93 4.70 -1.52
N GLU A 301 -23.24 4.92 -1.41
CA GLU A 301 -24.19 4.86 -2.53
C GLU A 301 -23.91 5.98 -3.56
N ALA A 302 -23.71 7.21 -3.13
CA ALA A 302 -23.38 8.33 -4.01
C ALA A 302 -22.04 8.14 -4.74
N VAL A 303 -21.02 7.59 -4.06
CA VAL A 303 -19.72 7.26 -4.63
C VAL A 303 -19.82 6.11 -5.63
N GLN A 304 -20.60 5.06 -5.33
CA GLN A 304 -20.85 3.95 -6.26
C GLN A 304 -21.58 4.42 -7.52
N VAL A 305 -22.61 5.26 -7.37
CA VAL A 305 -23.36 5.81 -8.51
C VAL A 305 -22.48 6.74 -9.36
N HIS A 306 -21.64 7.56 -8.73
CA HIS A 306 -20.68 8.43 -9.44
C HIS A 306 -19.61 7.61 -10.19
N GLY A 307 -19.08 6.56 -9.58
CA GLY A 307 -18.10 5.66 -10.20
C GLY A 307 -18.67 4.80 -11.33
N GLY A 308 -19.96 4.46 -11.28
CA GLY A 308 -20.60 3.55 -12.23
C GLY A 308 -21.26 4.19 -13.45
N LYS A 309 -21.74 5.45 -13.36
CA LYS A 309 -22.56 6.05 -14.44
C LYS A 309 -21.88 7.13 -15.28
N GLY A 310 -20.70 7.63 -14.89
CA GLY A 310 -19.98 8.67 -15.66
C GLY A 310 -20.76 9.98 -15.85
N VAL A 311 -21.87 10.17 -15.13
CA VAL A 311 -22.71 11.36 -15.23
C VAL A 311 -22.10 12.47 -14.37
N HIS A 312 -22.02 13.67 -14.95
CA HIS A 312 -21.37 14.87 -14.44
C HIS A 312 -22.04 15.55 -13.22
N ASP A 313 -22.88 14.85 -12.46
CA ASP A 313 -23.37 15.39 -11.19
C ASP A 313 -22.33 15.15 -10.10
N SER A 314 -21.91 16.24 -9.44
CA SER A 314 -21.00 16.15 -8.28
C SER A 314 -21.62 15.22 -7.22
N CYS A 315 -20.81 14.40 -6.55
CA CYS A 315 -21.28 13.50 -5.47
C CYS A 315 -22.15 14.23 -4.43
N PHE A 316 -21.94 15.53 -4.26
CA PHE A 316 -22.73 16.39 -3.40
C PHE A 316 -24.16 16.64 -3.90
N HIS A 317 -24.38 16.78 -5.21
CA HIS A 317 -25.71 16.92 -5.78
C HIS A 317 -26.52 15.62 -5.63
N LEU A 318 -25.85 14.47 -5.80
CA LEU A 318 -26.41 13.16 -5.51
C LEU A 318 -26.73 13.00 -4.02
N LEU A 319 -25.82 13.41 -3.13
CA LEU A 319 -26.05 13.42 -1.69
C LEU A 319 -27.29 14.27 -1.34
N LYS A 320 -27.38 15.50 -1.85
CA LYS A 320 -28.56 16.37 -1.66
C LYS A 320 -29.85 15.70 -2.11
N LYS A 321 -29.83 15.05 -3.28
CA LYS A 321 -30.99 14.35 -3.84
C LYS A 321 -31.41 13.16 -2.97
N VAL A 322 -30.47 12.32 -2.55
CA VAL A 322 -30.75 11.14 -1.71
C VAL A 322 -31.20 11.57 -0.30
N THR A 323 -30.54 12.57 0.29
CA THR A 323 -30.95 13.19 1.56
C THR A 323 -32.38 13.73 1.47
N GLY A 324 -32.71 14.49 0.43
CA GLY A 324 -34.07 15.01 0.23
C GLY A 324 -35.13 13.91 0.08
N GLN A 325 -34.82 12.83 -0.63
CA GLN A 325 -35.72 11.67 -0.77
C GLN A 325 -35.97 10.97 0.57
N ARG A 326 -34.93 10.81 1.40
CA ARG A 326 -35.05 10.16 2.72
C ARG A 326 -35.76 11.04 3.74
N LEU A 327 -35.53 12.35 3.72
CA LEU A 327 -36.28 13.32 4.53
C LEU A 327 -37.77 13.31 4.18
N ALA A 328 -38.11 13.24 2.89
CA ALA A 328 -39.50 13.11 2.46
C ALA A 328 -40.15 11.78 2.88
N ALA A 329 -39.35 10.70 3.00
CA ALA A 329 -39.83 9.40 3.47
C ALA A 329 -39.99 9.36 5.00
N SER A 330 -39.13 10.03 5.77
CA SER A 330 -39.20 10.09 7.24
C SER A 330 -40.29 11.02 7.78
N GLN A 331 -40.83 11.90 6.93
CA GLN A 331 -41.95 12.80 7.23
C GLN A 331 -43.33 12.23 6.86
N ARG A 332 -43.42 11.02 6.27
CA ARG A 332 -44.72 10.40 6.01
C ARG A 332 -45.33 9.88 7.31
N PRO A 333 -46.57 10.28 7.66
CA PRO A 333 -47.26 9.69 8.80
C PRO A 333 -47.45 8.19 8.56
N VAL A 334 -47.09 7.39 9.56
CA VAL A 334 -47.47 5.97 9.60
C VAL A 334 -49.00 5.96 9.69
N LEU A 335 -49.67 5.64 8.59
CA LEU A 335 -51.08 5.27 8.62
C LEU A 335 -51.15 3.98 9.42
N ILE A 336 -51.50 4.11 10.70
CA ILE A 336 -51.92 3.00 11.52
C ILE A 336 -53.33 2.65 11.02
N ASP A 337 -53.42 1.59 10.22
CA ASP A 337 -54.70 0.92 9.97
C ASP A 337 -55.22 0.43 11.32
N GLN A 338 -56.28 1.08 11.81
CA GLN A 338 -57.06 0.57 12.93
C GLN A 338 -57.93 -0.59 12.42
N GLN A 339 -57.62 -1.79 12.89
CA GLN A 339 -58.58 -2.89 13.01
C GLN A 339 -58.62 -3.37 14.46
#